data_AF-A0A9D5DGT3-F1
#
_entry.id   AF-A0A9D5DGT3-F1
#
_cell.length_a   1.000
_cell.length_b   1.000
_cell.length_c   1.000
_cell.angle_alpha   90.00
_cell.angle_beta   90.00
_cell.angle_gamma   90.00
#
_symmetry.space_group_name_H-M   'P 1'
#
loop_
_entity.id
_entity.type
_entity.pdbx_description
1 polymer ?
#
loop_
_entity_poly.entity_id
_entity_poly.type
_entity_poly.pdbx_seq_one_letter_code
_entity_poly.pdbx_strand_id
1 'polypeptide(L)'
;MWSPADKVRARNSEYKSHGRSTTFPEISSFFHPSNYRGKNVVVTNTNTFKKSFTYLLLLALIGIVTIDFIFRRFGELTIFENITNISMDKKSVEGEFTFKNVNNIFQSIDVLKVRRIALFQKNNGISVISIKHTLKNSTIAELNSNLILYTRDEQKSTSLQRRIMRDIEKGLIDDTVGLMVLLLKHKIMASESPLYPIIRILPSVNWFKTNGIFSMNRKDFDVASYGTSMEGIYESIEKHCKLATSYIYSSIIKREFGIPQSVDYLNGPPITQYDIQWAYMIVRSYSLEISDGIAFVPSLVFIRKTNKDSNFQVVMEAYKGDDGGDRKAEIPEYEGIGNNTHIKQTFKLISKKNILKGEEIIYKDDRSLTDSEIFISRGQWLLNSHKMILPVVFPKSILVDSHKKSIDNSQKLSIRHLYSNNTFSSDKSINSNLTNIILKKFDCSLDTLYYYYFEEINATNGKFTFCLKLLSYIKHSSETHTILSVDPLQILKPLERNIEMDAASIGISIIQNKIDKLRSSTANIINYFGHKSINQLPIIKVREAEMIILRNIIKNLHNWYYIVSDIDTYESYYYYLLHN
;
A
#
# COMPACT_ATOMS: atom_id res chain seq x y z
N MET A 1 -34.94 21.16 39.71
CA MET A 1 -34.05 22.32 39.89
C MET A 1 -33.29 22.11 41.20
N TRP A 2 -32.08 21.54 41.16
CA TRP A 2 -31.13 21.35 42.27
C TRP A 2 -29.71 21.63 41.73
N SER A 3 -28.82 22.13 42.59
CA SER A 3 -27.60 22.86 42.22
C SER A 3 -26.41 22.00 41.74
N PRO A 4 -25.42 22.58 41.03
CA PRO A 4 -24.29 21.85 40.42
C PRO A 4 -23.16 21.41 41.37
N ALA A 5 -23.24 21.69 42.68
CA ALA A 5 -22.12 21.51 43.60
C ALA A 5 -21.94 20.07 44.16
N ASP A 6 -22.97 19.21 44.10
CA ASP A 6 -22.93 17.89 44.76
C ASP A 6 -22.57 16.71 43.83
N LYS A 7 -22.30 16.94 42.54
CA LYS A 7 -21.88 15.88 41.60
C LYS A 7 -20.37 15.68 41.45
N VAL A 8 -19.55 16.48 42.13
CA VAL A 8 -18.08 16.47 41.96
C VAL A 8 -17.35 15.63 43.03
N ARG A 9 -18.03 15.17 44.09
CA ARG A 9 -17.37 14.47 45.22
C ARG A 9 -17.21 12.95 45.09
N ALA A 10 -17.68 12.32 44.02
CA ALA A 10 -17.67 10.86 43.85
C ALA A 10 -16.74 10.34 42.73
N ARG A 11 -15.81 11.14 42.18
CA ARG A 11 -14.92 10.70 41.07
C ARG A 11 -13.43 10.92 41.27
N ASN A 12 -12.97 11.30 42.47
CA ASN A 12 -11.55 11.64 42.73
C ASN A 12 -10.82 10.72 43.74
N SER A 13 -11.29 9.50 43.97
CA SER A 13 -10.59 8.54 44.85
C SER A 13 -10.34 7.22 44.15
N GLU A 14 -9.51 7.20 43.12
CA GLU A 14 -8.71 6.04 42.74
C GLU A 14 -7.66 6.46 41.70
N TYR A 15 -6.42 6.02 41.90
CA TYR A 15 -5.22 6.23 41.07
C TYR A 15 -4.36 7.48 41.31
N LYS A 16 -3.72 7.49 42.49
CA LYS A 16 -2.30 7.82 42.71
C LYS A 16 -1.81 6.85 43.80
N SER A 17 -0.60 6.28 43.86
CA SER A 17 0.59 6.15 43.02
C SER A 17 1.63 5.38 43.88
N HIS A 18 2.66 4.80 43.24
CA HIS A 18 3.92 4.27 43.82
C HIS A 18 3.88 2.82 44.33
N GLY A 19 4.91 1.97 44.14
CA GLY A 19 6.26 2.15 43.62
C GLY A 19 6.93 0.79 43.40
N ARG A 20 8.07 0.78 42.69
CA ARG A 20 8.90 -0.39 42.39
C ARG A 20 9.44 -1.08 43.66
N SER A 21 9.53 -2.41 43.66
CA SER A 21 10.61 -3.14 44.36
C SER A 21 10.85 -4.52 43.73
N THR A 22 12.12 -4.75 43.42
CA THR A 22 12.78 -6.01 43.05
C THR A 22 12.71 -7.05 44.17
N THR A 23 12.52 -8.34 43.84
CA THR A 23 13.27 -9.52 44.35
C THR A 23 12.53 -10.83 44.00
N PHE A 24 13.27 -11.79 43.42
CA PHE A 24 12.88 -13.18 43.20
C PHE A 24 12.49 -13.88 44.52
N PRO A 25 11.61 -14.90 44.51
CA PRO A 25 11.58 -15.89 45.57
C PRO A 25 12.22 -17.21 45.10
N GLU A 26 13.32 -17.57 45.74
CA GLU A 26 13.73 -18.97 45.92
C GLU A 26 12.64 -19.71 46.69
N ILE A 27 12.24 -20.89 46.22
CA ILE A 27 11.41 -21.81 46.98
C ILE A 27 12.33 -22.90 47.53
N SER A 28 12.83 -22.68 48.74
CA SER A 28 13.43 -23.73 49.55
C SER A 28 12.34 -24.53 50.26
N SER A 29 12.49 -25.86 50.14
CA SER A 29 11.81 -26.93 50.87
C SER A 29 11.42 -26.62 52.32
N PHE A 30 10.24 -27.05 52.77
CA PHE A 30 10.13 -27.93 53.95
C PHE A 30 8.76 -28.62 54.00
N PHE A 31 8.83 -29.95 54.14
CA PHE A 31 7.76 -30.88 54.47
C PHE A 31 7.27 -30.68 55.91
N HIS A 32 5.98 -30.89 56.18
CA HIS A 32 5.53 -31.92 57.14
C HIS A 32 4.03 -32.26 57.01
N PRO A 33 3.60 -33.48 57.42
CA PRO A 33 2.41 -34.17 56.96
C PRO A 33 1.28 -34.30 58.01
N SER A 34 0.08 -34.69 57.56
CA SER A 34 -0.83 -35.67 58.21
C SER A 34 -2.11 -35.82 57.36
N ASN A 35 -2.32 -36.96 56.70
CA ASN A 35 -3.11 -38.12 57.17
C ASN A 35 -4.57 -37.79 57.56
N TYR A 36 -5.55 -38.08 56.67
CA TYR A 36 -6.30 -39.34 56.69
C TYR A 36 -7.37 -39.45 55.58
N ARG A 37 -7.44 -40.68 55.02
CA ARG A 37 -8.60 -41.43 54.50
C ARG A 37 -9.25 -41.06 53.15
N GLY A 38 -9.08 -42.00 52.22
CA GLY A 38 -9.97 -42.22 51.08
C GLY A 38 -9.38 -43.19 50.07
N LYS A 39 -9.44 -44.50 50.37
CA LYS A 39 -8.94 -45.60 49.52
C LYS A 39 -9.52 -45.53 48.10
N ASN A 40 -8.66 -45.62 47.11
CA ASN A 40 -8.79 -46.49 45.93
C ASN A 40 -7.39 -46.69 45.32
N VAL A 41 -6.65 -47.64 45.88
CA VAL A 41 -5.38 -48.10 45.29
C VAL A 41 -5.74 -49.08 44.17
N VAL A 42 -5.76 -48.58 42.93
CA VAL A 42 -5.53 -49.44 41.77
C VAL A 42 -4.02 -49.64 41.71
N VAL A 43 -3.59 -50.84 42.09
CA VAL A 43 -2.21 -51.30 41.90
C VAL A 43 -1.98 -51.42 40.39
N THR A 44 -1.55 -50.33 39.74
CA THR A 44 -1.03 -50.42 38.38
C THR A 44 0.42 -50.87 38.48
N ASN A 45 0.65 -52.08 38.00
CA ASN A 45 1.95 -52.70 37.81
C ASN A 45 2.86 -51.73 37.00
N THR A 46 3.69 -50.95 37.70
CA THR A 46 4.45 -49.83 37.11
C THR A 46 5.52 -50.31 36.13
N ASN A 47 5.90 -51.58 36.18
CA ASN A 47 6.85 -52.19 35.25
C ASN A 47 6.22 -52.53 33.89
N THR A 48 4.93 -52.90 33.84
CA THR A 48 4.23 -53.08 32.55
C THR A 48 3.82 -51.75 31.94
N PHE A 49 3.46 -50.76 32.75
CA PHE A 49 3.13 -49.42 32.25
C PHE A 49 4.37 -48.68 31.71
N LYS A 50 5.53 -48.77 32.39
CA LYS A 50 6.79 -48.22 31.86
C LYS A 50 7.22 -48.92 30.57
N LYS A 51 7.17 -50.26 30.51
CA LYS A 51 7.50 -51.00 29.28
C LYS A 51 6.53 -50.67 28.14
N SER A 52 5.23 -50.61 28.42
CA SER A 52 4.20 -50.26 27.43
C SER A 52 4.33 -48.81 26.94
N PHE A 53 4.63 -47.87 27.85
CA PHE A 53 4.86 -46.47 27.50
C PHE A 53 6.15 -46.29 26.70
N THR A 54 7.24 -46.97 27.05
CA THR A 54 8.47 -46.96 26.23
C THR A 54 8.25 -47.63 24.88
N TYR A 55 7.40 -48.66 24.79
CA TYR A 55 7.06 -49.31 23.52
C TYR A 55 6.19 -48.41 22.63
N LEU A 56 5.24 -47.68 23.23
CA LEU A 56 4.43 -46.67 22.55
C LEU A 56 5.28 -45.50 22.05
N LEU A 57 6.24 -45.05 22.86
CA LEU A 57 7.15 -43.97 22.50
C LEU A 57 8.12 -44.40 21.40
N LEU A 58 8.61 -45.65 21.45
CA LEU A 58 9.41 -46.25 20.39
C LEU A 58 8.59 -46.41 19.10
N LEU A 59 7.34 -46.86 19.18
CA LEU A 59 6.44 -46.96 18.02
C LEU A 59 6.13 -45.58 17.42
N ALA A 60 5.95 -44.55 18.24
CA ALA A 60 5.77 -43.18 17.78
C ALA A 60 7.03 -42.66 17.08
N LEU A 61 8.22 -42.95 17.63
CA LEU A 61 9.50 -42.55 17.04
C LEU A 61 9.78 -43.28 15.73
N ILE A 62 9.51 -44.59 15.69
CA ILE A 62 9.57 -45.39 14.45
C ILE A 62 8.56 -44.85 13.44
N GLY A 63 7.35 -44.48 13.87
CA GLY A 63 6.32 -43.85 13.05
C GLY A 63 6.76 -42.51 12.46
N ILE A 64 7.37 -41.64 13.26
CA ILE A 64 7.91 -40.36 12.79
C ILE A 64 9.07 -40.59 11.80
N VAL A 65 9.95 -41.56 12.07
CA VAL A 65 11.07 -41.89 11.18
C VAL A 65 10.58 -42.56 9.90
N THR A 66 9.56 -43.43 9.93
CA THR A 66 8.98 -43.98 8.70
C THR A 66 8.20 -42.94 7.93
N ILE A 67 7.49 -42.02 8.58
CA ILE A 67 6.85 -40.88 7.91
C ILE A 67 7.92 -39.99 7.26
N ASP A 68 8.98 -39.60 7.98
CA ASP A 68 10.09 -38.81 7.42
C ASP A 68 10.82 -39.57 6.30
N PHE A 69 10.98 -40.90 6.42
CA PHE A 69 11.54 -41.74 5.36
C PHE A 69 10.62 -41.83 4.14
N ILE A 70 9.30 -41.93 4.33
CA ILE A 70 8.31 -41.89 3.24
C ILE A 70 8.35 -40.52 2.55
N PHE A 71 8.40 -39.41 3.31
CA PHE A 71 8.53 -38.05 2.78
C PHE A 71 9.86 -37.86 2.03
N ARG A 72 10.97 -38.43 2.51
CA ARG A 72 12.28 -38.36 1.84
C ARG A 72 12.40 -39.30 0.63
N ARG A 73 11.75 -40.46 0.65
CA ARG A 73 11.81 -41.48 -0.41
C ARG A 73 10.84 -41.17 -1.55
N PHE A 74 9.68 -40.58 -1.25
CA PHE A 74 8.64 -40.27 -2.24
C PHE A 74 8.48 -38.78 -2.54
N GLY A 75 9.21 -37.90 -1.85
CA GLY A 75 9.12 -36.45 -2.01
C GLY A 75 7.76 -35.89 -1.58
N GLU A 76 7.69 -34.60 -1.28
CA GLU A 76 6.43 -33.88 -0.98
C GLU A 76 5.40 -33.85 -2.15
N LEU A 77 5.55 -34.67 -3.19
CA LEU A 77 5.08 -34.34 -4.53
C LEU A 77 4.04 -35.30 -5.15
N THR A 78 3.37 -36.17 -4.40
CA THR A 78 2.29 -37.00 -5.01
C THR A 78 1.07 -37.31 -4.14
N ILE A 79 1.13 -37.21 -2.81
CA ILE A 79 -0.01 -37.62 -1.96
C ILE A 79 -0.97 -36.44 -1.66
N PHE A 80 -0.47 -35.21 -1.59
CA PHE A 80 -1.33 -34.02 -1.43
C PHE A 80 -1.94 -33.51 -2.75
N GLU A 81 -1.31 -33.78 -3.90
CA GLU A 81 -1.88 -33.40 -5.21
C GLU A 81 -3.12 -34.23 -5.58
N ASN A 82 -3.22 -35.49 -5.10
CA ASN A 82 -4.35 -36.36 -5.44
C ASN A 82 -5.61 -36.15 -4.58
N ILE A 83 -5.53 -35.49 -3.43
CA ILE A 83 -6.72 -35.19 -2.60
C ILE A 83 -7.39 -33.87 -3.03
N THR A 84 -6.67 -32.99 -3.75
CA THR A 84 -7.26 -31.81 -4.42
C THR A 84 -7.78 -32.09 -5.83
N ASN A 85 -7.52 -33.27 -6.39
CA ASN A 85 -7.96 -33.69 -7.74
C ASN A 85 -9.22 -34.56 -7.73
N ILE A 86 -10.16 -34.31 -6.81
CA ILE A 86 -11.55 -34.76 -7.02
C ILE A 86 -12.20 -33.73 -7.94
N SER A 87 -11.93 -33.84 -9.24
CA SER A 87 -12.77 -33.23 -10.27
C SER A 87 -14.12 -33.92 -10.22
N MET A 88 -15.11 -33.27 -9.59
CA MET A 88 -16.49 -33.56 -9.96
C MET A 88 -16.66 -33.15 -11.41
N ASP A 89 -16.72 -34.14 -12.30
CA ASP A 89 -17.19 -34.02 -13.67
C ASP A 89 -18.60 -33.43 -13.66
N LYS A 90 -18.68 -32.10 -13.61
CA LYS A 90 -19.85 -31.33 -13.99
C LYS A 90 -19.63 -30.92 -15.44
N LYS A 91 -20.58 -31.30 -16.31
CA LYS A 91 -20.65 -30.85 -17.71
C LYS A 91 -20.29 -29.36 -17.81
N SER A 92 -19.29 -29.06 -18.63
CA SER A 92 -18.69 -27.74 -18.79
C SER A 92 -19.72 -26.69 -19.21
N VAL A 93 -19.85 -25.62 -18.42
CA VAL A 93 -20.56 -24.40 -18.77
C VAL A 93 -19.60 -23.51 -19.57
N GLU A 94 -20.07 -22.90 -20.66
CA GLU A 94 -19.28 -21.97 -21.48
C GLU A 94 -18.61 -20.89 -20.62
N GLY A 95 -17.27 -20.80 -20.66
CA GLY A 95 -16.51 -19.73 -20.01
C GLY A 95 -15.56 -20.13 -18.88
N GLU A 96 -15.21 -21.42 -18.71
CA GLU A 96 -14.18 -21.80 -17.73
C GLU A 96 -12.82 -21.15 -18.01
N PHE A 97 -12.22 -20.61 -16.95
CA PHE A 97 -10.87 -20.06 -16.89
C PHE A 97 -9.85 -21.21 -16.99
N THR A 98 -9.65 -21.74 -18.20
CA THR A 98 -8.60 -22.71 -18.47
C THR A 98 -7.33 -21.99 -18.93
N PHE A 99 -6.16 -22.51 -18.54
CA PHE A 99 -4.88 -21.96 -19.02
C PHE A 99 -4.83 -21.91 -20.56
N LYS A 100 -5.41 -22.90 -21.24
CA LYS A 100 -5.54 -22.93 -22.71
C LYS A 100 -6.31 -21.72 -23.23
N ASN A 101 -7.48 -21.41 -22.66
CA ASN A 101 -8.27 -20.24 -23.06
C ASN A 101 -7.51 -18.92 -22.81
N VAL A 102 -6.91 -18.78 -21.64
CA VAL A 102 -6.13 -17.58 -21.29
C VAL A 102 -4.91 -17.40 -22.20
N ASN A 103 -4.23 -18.50 -22.54
CA ASN A 103 -3.11 -18.48 -23.47
C ASN A 103 -3.55 -18.12 -24.90
N ASN A 104 -4.68 -18.64 -25.38
CA ASN A 104 -5.22 -18.25 -26.69
C ASN A 104 -5.54 -16.75 -26.74
N ILE A 105 -6.14 -16.23 -25.67
CA ILE A 105 -6.44 -14.81 -25.49
C ILE A 105 -5.12 -14.00 -25.52
N PHE A 106 -4.14 -14.35 -24.68
CA PHE A 106 -2.82 -13.70 -24.70
C PHE A 106 -2.13 -13.78 -26.05
N GLN A 107 -2.37 -14.85 -26.82
CA GLN A 107 -1.79 -15.01 -28.14
C GLN A 107 -2.38 -14.07 -29.18
N SER A 108 -3.66 -13.72 -29.09
CA SER A 108 -4.38 -12.90 -30.06
C SER A 108 -4.33 -11.38 -29.82
N ILE A 109 -4.05 -10.95 -28.59
CA ILE A 109 -4.20 -9.54 -28.18
C ILE A 109 -3.06 -8.65 -28.61
N ASP A 110 -1.79 -9.08 -28.56
CA ASP A 110 -0.67 -8.14 -28.72
C ASP A 110 0.46 -8.73 -29.55
N VAL A 111 0.26 -8.88 -30.86
CA VAL A 111 1.34 -9.34 -31.74
C VAL A 111 1.41 -8.50 -33.01
N LEU A 112 2.36 -7.57 -33.05
CA LEU A 112 2.98 -7.13 -34.31
C LEU A 112 4.51 -7.21 -34.22
N LYS A 113 5.11 -7.67 -35.32
CA LYS A 113 6.54 -7.89 -35.66
C LYS A 113 7.47 -8.65 -34.68
N VAL A 114 7.49 -8.34 -33.39
CA VAL A 114 8.43 -8.96 -32.43
C VAL A 114 7.69 -9.42 -31.18
N ARG A 115 7.77 -10.73 -30.87
CA ARG A 115 7.25 -11.32 -29.63
C ARG A 115 8.29 -12.24 -29.01
N ARG A 116 8.83 -11.86 -27.85
CA ARG A 116 9.80 -12.66 -27.08
C ARG A 116 9.26 -13.14 -25.73
N ILE A 117 7.94 -13.17 -25.57
CA ILE A 117 7.27 -13.58 -24.33
C ILE A 117 6.17 -14.62 -24.55
N ALA A 118 5.96 -15.47 -23.55
CA ALA A 118 4.89 -16.47 -23.49
C ALA A 118 4.28 -16.53 -22.09
N LEU A 119 3.04 -17.02 -21.98
CA LEU A 119 2.47 -17.39 -20.69
C LEU A 119 3.07 -18.68 -20.19
N PHE A 120 3.21 -18.76 -18.87
CA PHE A 120 3.66 -19.94 -18.16
C PHE A 120 2.81 -20.16 -16.92
N GLN A 121 2.27 -21.36 -16.76
CA GLN A 121 1.49 -21.76 -15.61
C GLN A 121 2.43 -22.14 -14.46
N LYS A 122 2.26 -21.48 -13.31
CA LYS A 122 2.93 -21.78 -12.05
C LYS A 122 1.92 -22.34 -11.06
N ASN A 123 2.42 -22.97 -9.99
CA ASN A 123 1.59 -23.51 -8.90
C ASN A 123 0.68 -22.44 -8.25
N ASN A 124 1.07 -21.16 -8.33
CA ASN A 124 0.35 -20.04 -7.75
C ASN A 124 -0.28 -19.09 -8.78
N GLY A 125 -0.45 -19.52 -10.03
CA GLY A 125 -1.16 -18.75 -11.07
C GLY A 125 -0.45 -18.69 -12.42
N ILE A 126 -0.65 -17.59 -13.13
CA ILE A 126 -0.10 -17.38 -14.48
C ILE A 126 0.99 -16.33 -14.40
N SER A 127 2.08 -16.56 -15.14
CA SER A 127 3.20 -15.62 -15.28
C SER A 127 3.58 -15.44 -16.74
N VAL A 128 4.30 -14.36 -17.03
CA VAL A 128 4.90 -14.11 -18.36
C VAL A 128 6.38 -14.42 -18.27
N ILE A 129 6.90 -15.24 -19.19
CA ILE A 129 8.32 -15.58 -19.27
C ILE A 129 8.91 -15.18 -20.62
N SER A 130 10.22 -14.93 -20.60
CA SER A 130 11.00 -14.70 -21.82
C SER A 130 11.25 -16.01 -22.58
N ILE A 131 10.92 -16.10 -23.86
CA ILE A 131 11.18 -17.31 -24.67
C ILE A 131 12.58 -17.32 -25.31
N LYS A 132 13.28 -16.19 -25.29
CA LYS A 132 14.64 -16.03 -25.86
C LYS A 132 15.49 -15.12 -24.98
N HIS A 133 16.80 -15.30 -25.01
CA HIS A 133 17.70 -14.34 -24.40
C HIS A 133 17.49 -12.95 -25.03
N THR A 134 17.28 -11.94 -24.18
CA THR A 134 16.97 -10.57 -24.59
C THR A 134 17.99 -9.65 -23.93
N LEU A 135 18.79 -8.96 -24.74
CA LEU A 135 19.80 -8.01 -24.26
C LEU A 135 19.14 -6.76 -23.66
N LYS A 136 19.83 -6.05 -22.78
CA LYS A 136 19.42 -4.74 -22.25
C LYS A 136 19.10 -3.76 -23.40
N ASN A 137 18.07 -2.94 -23.22
CA ASN A 137 17.56 -1.96 -24.18
C ASN A 137 17.05 -2.54 -25.50
N SER A 138 16.78 -3.86 -25.55
CA SER A 138 16.19 -4.47 -26.74
C SER A 138 14.69 -4.68 -26.60
N THR A 139 13.98 -4.62 -27.72
CA THR A 139 12.53 -4.81 -27.77
C THR A 139 12.17 -6.25 -27.41
N ILE A 140 11.37 -6.39 -26.35
CA ILE A 140 10.76 -7.65 -25.90
C ILE A 140 9.50 -7.92 -26.73
N ALA A 141 8.65 -6.90 -26.87
CA ALA A 141 7.40 -6.96 -27.61
C ALA A 141 7.02 -5.58 -28.18
N GLU A 142 6.45 -5.54 -29.38
CA GLU A 142 5.73 -4.37 -29.87
C GLU A 142 4.23 -4.56 -29.60
N LEU A 143 3.64 -3.59 -28.92
CA LEU A 143 2.26 -3.64 -28.45
C LEU A 143 1.34 -3.01 -29.51
N ASN A 144 0.15 -3.57 -29.67
CA ASN A 144 -0.82 -3.01 -30.59
C ASN A 144 -1.41 -1.75 -29.96
N SER A 145 -0.96 -0.57 -30.45
CA SER A 145 -1.42 0.70 -29.91
C SER A 145 -2.93 0.74 -29.84
N ASN A 146 -3.67 0.29 -30.87
CA ASN A 146 -5.14 0.26 -30.95
C ASN A 146 -5.84 -0.41 -29.76
N LEU A 147 -5.19 -1.36 -29.08
CA LEU A 147 -5.76 -2.11 -27.95
C LEU A 147 -5.39 -1.53 -26.57
N ILE A 148 -4.49 -0.56 -26.52
CA ILE A 148 -4.11 0.12 -25.28
C ILE A 148 -5.12 1.23 -24.96
N LEU A 149 -5.75 1.19 -23.78
CA LEU A 149 -6.55 2.33 -23.33
C LEU A 149 -5.61 3.29 -22.60
N TYR A 150 -5.34 4.46 -23.18
CA TYR A 150 -4.43 5.46 -22.59
C TYR A 150 -5.13 6.81 -22.48
N THR A 151 -5.08 7.44 -21.31
CA THR A 151 -5.86 8.66 -21.04
C THR A 151 -5.35 9.90 -21.78
N ARG A 152 -4.07 9.92 -22.17
CA ARG A 152 -3.39 11.06 -22.79
C ARG A 152 -2.86 10.75 -24.19
N ASP A 153 -3.58 9.90 -24.90
CA ASP A 153 -3.21 9.53 -26.27
C ASP A 153 -3.64 10.63 -27.24
N GLU A 154 -2.70 11.48 -27.65
CA GLU A 154 -2.95 12.55 -28.60
C GLU A 154 -3.29 12.03 -30.02
N GLN A 155 -2.91 10.79 -30.34
CA GLN A 155 -2.95 10.27 -31.72
C GLN A 155 -4.02 9.21 -31.95
N LYS A 156 -4.63 8.67 -30.89
CA LYS A 156 -5.76 7.76 -31.04
C LYS A 156 -7.08 8.44 -31.37
N SER A 157 -7.85 7.73 -32.20
CA SER A 157 -8.86 8.27 -33.10
C SER A 157 -10.29 8.34 -32.57
N THR A 158 -10.59 7.88 -31.34
CA THR A 158 -11.99 7.94 -30.86
C THR A 158 -12.38 9.34 -30.38
N SER A 159 -13.60 9.76 -30.68
CA SER A 159 -14.22 11.00 -30.19
C SER A 159 -14.20 11.07 -28.66
N LEU A 160 -14.50 9.94 -28.01
CA LEU A 160 -14.52 9.82 -26.56
C LEU A 160 -13.14 10.05 -25.92
N GLN A 161 -12.09 9.40 -26.40
CA GLN A 161 -10.75 9.52 -25.82
C GLN A 161 -10.19 10.95 -25.97
N ARG A 162 -10.37 11.58 -27.14
CA ARG A 162 -10.01 13.00 -27.36
C ARG A 162 -10.79 13.97 -26.47
N ARG A 163 -11.99 13.59 -26.03
CA ARG A 163 -12.78 14.40 -25.09
C ARG A 163 -12.29 14.20 -23.67
N ILE A 164 -12.06 12.95 -23.26
CA ILE A 164 -11.51 12.61 -21.94
C ILE A 164 -10.18 13.34 -21.72
N MET A 165 -9.26 13.30 -22.69
CA MET A 165 -7.97 13.99 -22.60
C MET A 165 -8.15 15.51 -22.36
N ARG A 166 -9.01 16.17 -23.14
CA ARG A 166 -9.31 17.60 -22.98
C ARG A 166 -9.97 17.92 -21.63
N ASP A 167 -10.82 17.05 -21.12
CA ASP A 167 -11.48 17.25 -19.83
C ASP A 167 -10.52 17.00 -18.66
N ILE A 168 -9.52 16.12 -18.82
CA ILE A 168 -8.40 15.95 -17.89
C ILE A 168 -7.51 17.21 -17.87
N GLU A 169 -7.13 17.72 -19.04
CA GLU A 169 -6.32 18.95 -19.15
C GLU A 169 -7.01 20.17 -18.52
N LYS A 170 -8.34 20.22 -18.57
CA LYS A 170 -9.15 21.25 -17.91
C LYS A 170 -9.36 21.02 -16.41
N GLY A 171 -8.93 19.88 -15.88
CA GLY A 171 -9.12 19.50 -14.48
C GLY A 171 -10.58 19.15 -14.11
N LEU A 172 -11.43 18.83 -15.09
CA LEU A 172 -12.81 18.41 -14.84
C LEU A 172 -12.89 16.98 -14.30
N ILE A 173 -11.99 16.13 -14.77
CA ILE A 173 -11.79 14.74 -14.32
C ILE A 173 -10.29 14.46 -14.19
N ASP A 174 -9.93 13.40 -13.47
CA ASP A 174 -8.56 12.90 -13.43
C ASP A 174 -8.36 11.71 -14.39
N ASP A 175 -7.10 11.30 -14.58
CA ASP A 175 -6.73 10.16 -15.41
C ASP A 175 -7.40 8.85 -14.93
N THR A 176 -7.67 8.68 -13.63
CA THR A 176 -8.32 7.46 -13.10
C THR A 176 -9.76 7.38 -13.61
N VAL A 177 -10.52 8.46 -13.47
CA VAL A 177 -11.89 8.57 -13.96
C VAL A 177 -11.92 8.42 -15.48
N GLY A 178 -10.99 9.07 -16.20
CA GLY A 178 -10.88 8.94 -17.65
C GLY A 178 -10.71 7.48 -18.10
N LEU A 179 -9.80 6.74 -17.47
CA LEU A 179 -9.56 5.34 -17.81
C LEU A 179 -10.73 4.42 -17.42
N MET A 180 -11.41 4.70 -16.29
CA MET A 180 -12.65 3.98 -15.91
C MET A 180 -13.71 4.10 -16.99
N VAL A 181 -13.90 5.29 -17.55
CA VAL A 181 -14.90 5.58 -18.60
C VAL A 181 -14.56 4.83 -19.88
N LEU A 182 -13.29 4.86 -20.31
CA LEU A 182 -12.83 4.10 -21.50
C LEU A 182 -13.07 2.59 -21.32
N LEU A 183 -12.73 2.04 -20.15
CA LEU A 183 -12.92 0.63 -19.85
C LEU A 183 -14.40 0.23 -19.85
N LEU A 184 -15.27 1.06 -19.26
CA LEU A 184 -16.71 0.83 -19.23
C LEU A 184 -17.33 0.87 -20.63
N LYS A 185 -16.89 1.78 -21.50
CA LYS A 185 -17.33 1.82 -22.90
C LYS A 185 -17.05 0.49 -23.60
N HIS A 186 -15.83 -0.04 -23.44
CA HIS A 186 -15.45 -1.33 -23.99
C HIS A 186 -16.18 -2.52 -23.35
N LYS A 187 -16.58 -2.42 -22.08
CA LYS A 187 -17.40 -3.45 -21.42
C LYS A 187 -18.81 -3.51 -22.00
N ILE A 188 -19.43 -2.36 -22.25
CA ILE A 188 -20.82 -2.24 -22.75
C ILE A 188 -20.95 -2.71 -24.19
N MET A 189 -19.94 -2.42 -25.02
CA MET A 189 -19.86 -2.93 -26.40
C MET A 189 -19.84 -4.48 -26.46
N ALA A 190 -19.58 -5.15 -25.34
CA ALA A 190 -19.55 -6.61 -25.25
C ALA A 190 -18.72 -7.22 -26.40
N SER A 191 -19.27 -8.18 -27.15
CA SER A 191 -18.58 -8.88 -28.23
C SER A 191 -18.08 -7.99 -29.38
N GLU A 192 -18.63 -6.78 -29.53
CA GLU A 192 -18.16 -5.80 -30.54
C GLU A 192 -16.85 -5.12 -30.12
N SER A 193 -16.49 -5.19 -28.85
CA SER A 193 -15.28 -4.60 -28.33
C SER A 193 -14.06 -5.45 -28.69
N PRO A 194 -12.97 -4.86 -29.23
CA PRO A 194 -11.73 -5.59 -29.45
C PRO A 194 -11.06 -6.02 -28.13
N LEU A 195 -11.47 -5.45 -26.99
CA LEU A 195 -11.03 -5.82 -25.65
C LEU A 195 -11.90 -6.86 -24.95
N TYR A 196 -12.99 -7.30 -25.59
CA TYR A 196 -13.91 -8.27 -25.03
C TYR A 196 -13.23 -9.54 -24.50
N PRO A 197 -12.26 -10.15 -25.22
CA PRO A 197 -11.59 -11.35 -24.73
C PRO A 197 -10.87 -11.13 -23.39
N ILE A 198 -10.23 -9.97 -23.19
CA ILE A 198 -9.58 -9.64 -21.92
C ILE A 198 -10.58 -9.32 -20.83
N ILE A 199 -11.61 -8.53 -21.14
CA ILE A 199 -12.59 -8.12 -20.14
C ILE A 199 -13.28 -9.34 -19.51
N ARG A 200 -13.49 -10.42 -20.28
CA ARG A 200 -14.09 -11.67 -19.78
C ARG A 200 -13.23 -12.45 -18.79
N ILE A 201 -11.91 -12.31 -18.83
CA ILE A 201 -11.01 -13.04 -17.93
C ILE A 201 -10.61 -12.21 -16.70
N LEU A 202 -10.96 -10.92 -16.67
CA LEU A 202 -10.78 -10.08 -15.49
C LEU A 202 -11.72 -10.52 -14.36
N PRO A 203 -11.37 -10.26 -13.08
CA PRO A 203 -12.25 -10.57 -11.97
C PRO A 203 -13.63 -9.91 -12.15
N SER A 204 -14.69 -10.69 -11.91
CA SER A 204 -16.06 -10.23 -12.12
C SER A 204 -16.51 -9.26 -11.02
N VAL A 205 -17.61 -8.55 -11.26
CA VAL A 205 -18.28 -7.72 -10.25
C VAL A 205 -18.58 -8.52 -8.98
N ASN A 206 -19.05 -9.77 -9.13
CA ASN A 206 -19.39 -10.62 -7.99
C ASN A 206 -18.16 -11.00 -7.16
N TRP A 207 -17.00 -11.13 -7.79
CA TRP A 207 -15.76 -11.38 -7.09
C TRP A 207 -15.41 -10.22 -6.15
N PHE A 208 -15.54 -8.97 -6.60
CA PHE A 208 -15.26 -7.78 -5.76
C PHE A 208 -16.32 -7.52 -4.68
N LYS A 209 -17.54 -8.03 -4.84
CA LYS A 209 -18.55 -8.00 -3.77
C LYS A 209 -18.18 -8.88 -2.59
N THR A 210 -17.35 -9.90 -2.81
CA THR A 210 -16.93 -10.85 -1.77
C THR A 210 -15.45 -10.71 -1.40
N ASN A 211 -14.66 -9.97 -2.18
CA ASN A 211 -13.23 -9.78 -1.98
C ASN A 211 -12.80 -8.32 -2.19
N GLY A 212 -11.84 -7.85 -1.39
CA GLY A 212 -11.30 -6.48 -1.48
C GLY A 212 -12.17 -5.44 -0.78
N ILE A 213 -12.00 -4.16 -1.14
CA ILE A 213 -12.60 -3.04 -0.40
C ILE A 213 -14.14 -3.04 -0.39
N PHE A 214 -14.79 -3.53 -1.46
CA PHE A 214 -16.25 -3.55 -1.56
C PHE A 214 -16.90 -4.79 -0.91
N SER A 215 -16.11 -5.69 -0.30
CA SER A 215 -16.64 -6.82 0.46
C SER A 215 -17.20 -6.42 1.82
N MET A 216 -16.96 -5.18 2.24
CA MET A 216 -17.41 -4.60 3.50
C MET A 216 -18.17 -3.31 3.21
N ASN A 217 -19.27 -3.08 3.92
CA ASN A 217 -19.98 -1.81 3.78
C ASN A 217 -19.14 -0.65 4.36
N ARG A 218 -19.43 0.58 3.94
CA ARG A 218 -18.68 1.76 4.36
C ARG A 218 -18.57 1.92 5.88
N LYS A 219 -19.68 1.78 6.60
CA LYS A 219 -19.70 2.02 8.05
C LYS A 219 -18.78 1.05 8.78
N ASP A 220 -18.84 -0.21 8.38
CA ASP A 220 -18.00 -1.27 8.94
C ASP A 220 -16.52 -1.03 8.55
N PHE A 221 -16.27 -0.63 7.31
CA PHE A 221 -14.92 -0.30 6.84
C PHE A 221 -14.32 0.87 7.63
N ASP A 222 -15.08 1.94 7.84
CA ASP A 222 -14.64 3.14 8.56
C ASP A 222 -14.28 2.79 10.02
N VAL A 223 -15.09 1.96 10.68
CA VAL A 223 -14.80 1.49 12.04
C VAL A 223 -13.53 0.63 12.07
N ALA A 224 -13.40 -0.34 11.17
CA ALA A 224 -12.29 -1.29 11.16
C ALA A 224 -10.95 -0.64 10.73
N SER A 225 -11.00 0.26 9.75
CA SER A 225 -9.83 0.93 9.17
C SER A 225 -9.34 2.13 9.98
N TYR A 226 -10.12 2.60 10.96
CA TYR A 226 -9.74 3.76 11.76
C TYR A 226 -8.35 3.57 12.41
N GLY A 227 -7.49 4.58 12.20
CA GLY A 227 -6.12 4.60 12.68
C GLY A 227 -5.11 3.90 11.76
N THR A 228 -5.54 3.14 10.75
CA THR A 228 -4.65 2.45 9.79
C THR A 228 -4.24 3.37 8.62
N SER A 229 -3.39 2.90 7.70
CA SER A 229 -3.15 3.60 6.43
C SER A 229 -4.35 3.57 5.48
N MET A 230 -5.36 2.75 5.75
CA MET A 230 -6.58 2.63 4.93
C MET A 230 -7.68 3.63 5.30
N GLU A 231 -7.50 4.38 6.38
CA GLU A 231 -8.44 5.40 6.84
C GLU A 231 -8.68 6.45 5.74
N GLY A 232 -9.96 6.72 5.42
CA GLY A 232 -10.35 7.68 4.38
C GLY A 232 -10.24 7.18 2.93
N ILE A 233 -9.71 5.97 2.70
CA ILE A 233 -9.62 5.43 1.33
C ILE A 233 -11.01 5.20 0.75
N TYR A 234 -11.96 4.68 1.52
CA TYR A 234 -13.32 4.44 1.03
C TYR A 234 -13.99 5.74 0.53
N GLU A 235 -13.76 6.86 1.22
CA GLU A 235 -14.25 8.18 0.79
C GLU A 235 -13.59 8.64 -0.52
N SER A 236 -12.28 8.45 -0.68
CA SER A 236 -11.57 8.73 -1.92
C SER A 236 -12.12 7.91 -3.10
N ILE A 237 -12.40 6.63 -2.86
CA ILE A 237 -13.00 5.74 -3.86
C ILE A 237 -14.41 6.20 -4.24
N GLU A 238 -15.24 6.53 -3.25
CA GLU A 238 -16.57 7.07 -3.50
C GLU A 238 -16.53 8.36 -4.32
N LYS A 239 -15.56 9.24 -4.06
CA LYS A 239 -15.39 10.48 -4.81
C LYS A 239 -15.11 10.19 -6.29
N HIS A 240 -14.16 9.31 -6.60
CA HIS A 240 -13.89 8.90 -7.98
C HIS A 240 -15.10 8.21 -8.62
N CYS A 241 -15.78 7.32 -7.90
CA CYS A 241 -16.96 6.64 -8.41
C CYS A 241 -18.10 7.63 -8.72
N LYS A 242 -18.38 8.58 -7.80
CA LYS A 242 -19.41 9.62 -8.00
C LYS A 242 -19.07 10.53 -9.19
N LEU A 243 -17.80 10.92 -9.32
CA LEU A 243 -17.32 11.72 -10.44
C LEU A 243 -17.42 10.96 -11.77
N ALA A 244 -17.08 9.67 -11.79
CA ALA A 244 -17.27 8.82 -12.97
C ALA A 244 -18.75 8.68 -13.33
N THR A 245 -19.63 8.46 -12.36
CA THR A 245 -21.09 8.42 -12.58
C THR A 245 -21.58 9.73 -13.21
N SER A 246 -21.27 10.88 -12.58
CA SER A 246 -21.75 12.17 -13.09
C SER A 246 -21.20 12.49 -14.49
N TYR A 247 -19.95 12.13 -14.75
CA TYR A 247 -19.32 12.32 -16.05
C TYR A 247 -19.96 11.45 -17.14
N ILE A 248 -20.15 10.15 -16.89
CA ILE A 248 -20.81 9.21 -17.81
C ILE A 248 -22.23 9.67 -18.14
N TYR A 249 -22.98 10.10 -17.13
CA TYR A 249 -24.36 10.54 -17.30
C TYR A 249 -24.52 12.00 -17.75
N SER A 250 -23.41 12.70 -18.05
CA SER A 250 -23.46 13.99 -18.72
C SER A 250 -24.04 13.84 -20.13
N SER A 251 -24.77 14.86 -20.61
CA SER A 251 -25.49 14.81 -21.89
C SER A 251 -24.59 14.43 -23.08
N ILE A 252 -23.32 14.86 -23.02
CA ILE A 252 -22.34 14.64 -24.08
C ILE A 252 -21.77 13.22 -24.05
N ILE A 253 -21.38 12.73 -22.87
CA ILE A 253 -20.79 11.39 -22.75
C ILE A 253 -21.83 10.30 -22.92
N LYS A 254 -23.08 10.51 -22.48
CA LYS A 254 -24.20 9.59 -22.77
C LYS A 254 -24.32 9.24 -24.25
N ARG A 255 -24.12 10.22 -25.14
CA ARG A 255 -24.16 10.01 -26.60
C ARG A 255 -23.03 9.11 -27.07
N GLU A 256 -21.81 9.35 -26.58
CA GLU A 256 -20.64 8.50 -26.87
C GLU A 256 -20.86 7.05 -26.42
N PHE A 257 -21.63 6.84 -25.35
CA PHE A 257 -21.99 5.52 -24.86
C PHE A 257 -23.15 4.84 -25.61
N GLY A 258 -23.88 5.56 -26.45
CA GLY A 258 -25.10 5.04 -27.07
C GLY A 258 -26.26 4.85 -26.08
N ILE A 259 -26.21 5.53 -24.93
CA ILE A 259 -27.23 5.44 -23.89
C ILE A 259 -28.40 6.37 -24.26
N PRO A 260 -29.67 5.91 -24.15
CA PRO A 260 -30.83 6.76 -24.36
C PRO A 260 -30.78 8.03 -23.51
N GLN A 261 -31.15 9.17 -24.09
CA GLN A 261 -31.16 10.45 -23.38
C GLN A 261 -32.33 10.54 -22.38
N SER A 262 -33.42 9.80 -22.63
CA SER A 262 -34.56 9.65 -21.73
C SER A 262 -34.29 8.62 -20.63
N VAL A 263 -34.78 8.88 -19.42
CA VAL A 263 -34.68 7.96 -18.29
C VAL A 263 -35.66 6.81 -18.50
N ASP A 264 -35.14 5.60 -18.77
CA ASP A 264 -35.95 4.39 -18.76
C ASP A 264 -36.04 3.85 -17.32
N TYR A 265 -37.13 4.18 -16.64
CA TYR A 265 -37.36 3.75 -15.25
C TYR A 265 -37.63 2.24 -15.12
N LEU A 266 -37.97 1.55 -16.21
CA LEU A 266 -38.36 0.14 -16.17
C LEU A 266 -37.15 -0.81 -16.18
N ASN A 267 -36.09 -0.45 -16.92
CA ASN A 267 -34.92 -1.32 -17.11
C ASN A 267 -33.71 -0.91 -16.24
N GLY A 268 -33.83 0.18 -15.48
CA GLY A 268 -32.75 0.70 -14.66
C GLY A 268 -31.61 1.35 -15.48
N PRO A 269 -30.59 1.89 -14.81
CA PRO A 269 -29.45 2.49 -15.51
C PRO A 269 -28.64 1.43 -16.27
N PRO A 270 -28.24 1.67 -17.53
CA PRO A 270 -27.45 0.73 -18.32
C PRO A 270 -26.05 0.48 -17.75
N ILE A 271 -25.55 1.42 -16.94
CA ILE A 271 -24.31 1.28 -16.18
C ILE A 271 -24.67 1.41 -14.71
N THR A 272 -24.54 0.30 -13.97
CA THR A 272 -24.88 0.27 -12.55
C THR A 272 -23.73 0.82 -11.70
N GLN A 273 -24.03 1.15 -10.43
CA GLN A 273 -22.97 1.54 -9.48
C GLN A 273 -21.92 0.44 -9.31
N TYR A 274 -22.31 -0.83 -9.44
CA TYR A 274 -21.39 -1.96 -9.35
C TYR A 274 -20.43 -2.03 -10.55
N ASP A 275 -20.87 -1.60 -11.74
CA ASP A 275 -19.99 -1.51 -12.91
C ASP A 275 -18.92 -0.44 -12.70
N ILE A 276 -19.29 0.69 -12.11
CA ILE A 276 -18.38 1.79 -11.79
C ILE A 276 -17.35 1.37 -10.75
N GLN A 277 -17.80 0.70 -9.68
CA GLN A 277 -16.93 0.11 -8.67
C GLN A 277 -15.98 -0.92 -9.27
N TRP A 278 -16.48 -1.79 -10.16
CA TRP A 278 -15.64 -2.75 -10.88
C TRP A 278 -14.58 -2.05 -11.73
N ALA A 279 -14.95 -1.01 -12.49
CA ALA A 279 -14.00 -0.27 -13.32
C ALA A 279 -12.91 0.38 -12.46
N TYR A 280 -13.29 0.94 -11.31
CA TYR A 280 -12.33 1.48 -10.35
C TYR A 280 -11.32 0.42 -9.88
N MET A 281 -11.80 -0.78 -9.52
CA MET A 281 -10.92 -1.87 -9.08
C MET A 281 -10.00 -2.34 -10.20
N ILE A 282 -10.49 -2.49 -11.42
CA ILE A 282 -9.65 -2.89 -12.55
C ILE A 282 -8.58 -1.84 -12.84
N VAL A 283 -8.95 -0.55 -12.86
CA VAL A 283 -8.00 0.54 -13.08
C VAL A 283 -6.96 0.55 -11.96
N ARG A 284 -7.37 0.51 -10.69
CA ARG A 284 -6.43 0.52 -9.57
C ARG A 284 -5.47 -0.69 -9.60
N SER A 285 -5.96 -1.85 -10.01
CA SER A 285 -5.18 -3.11 -9.94
C SER A 285 -4.31 -3.39 -11.16
N TYR A 286 -4.74 -2.97 -12.35
CA TYR A 286 -4.11 -3.38 -13.62
C TYR A 286 -3.61 -2.21 -14.47
N SER A 287 -3.85 -0.96 -14.06
CA SER A 287 -3.27 0.17 -14.78
C SER A 287 -1.77 0.32 -14.55
N LEU A 288 -1.13 1.01 -15.48
CA LEU A 288 0.28 1.39 -15.47
C LEU A 288 0.38 2.89 -15.70
N GLU A 289 1.30 3.53 -15.01
CA GLU A 289 1.72 4.90 -15.34
C GLU A 289 2.63 4.84 -16.56
N ILE A 290 2.28 5.59 -17.61
CA ILE A 290 3.10 5.74 -18.82
C ILE A 290 3.24 7.22 -19.11
N SER A 291 4.48 7.71 -19.02
CA SER A 291 4.80 9.14 -19.09
C SER A 291 3.98 9.93 -18.06
N ASP A 292 3.09 10.83 -18.50
CA ASP A 292 2.27 11.67 -17.62
C ASP A 292 0.81 11.20 -17.49
N GLY A 293 0.48 10.00 -17.99
CA GLY A 293 -0.88 9.47 -18.01
C GLY A 293 -0.98 8.05 -17.46
N ILE A 294 -2.20 7.52 -17.47
CA ILE A 294 -2.49 6.16 -17.01
C ILE A 294 -2.99 5.31 -18.18
N ALA A 295 -2.45 4.11 -18.31
CA ALA A 295 -2.82 3.16 -19.36
C ALA A 295 -3.31 1.82 -18.81
N PHE A 296 -4.27 1.23 -19.50
CA PHE A 296 -4.60 -0.19 -19.42
C PHE A 296 -4.02 -0.89 -20.66
N VAL A 297 -3.01 -1.73 -20.43
CA VAL A 297 -2.32 -2.49 -21.49
C VAL A 297 -2.71 -3.96 -21.33
N PRO A 298 -3.52 -4.54 -22.24
CA PRO A 298 -4.15 -5.82 -21.96
C PRO A 298 -3.18 -7.01 -21.84
N SER A 299 -2.09 -7.06 -22.61
CA SER A 299 -1.05 -8.09 -22.44
C SER A 299 -0.28 -8.03 -21.11
N LEU A 300 -0.24 -6.85 -20.46
CA LEU A 300 0.51 -6.68 -19.22
C LEU A 300 -0.31 -7.07 -17.99
N VAL A 301 -1.60 -7.39 -18.14
CA VAL A 301 -2.47 -7.92 -17.06
C VAL A 301 -1.90 -9.19 -16.43
N PHE A 302 -1.18 -10.00 -17.21
CA PHE A 302 -0.57 -11.26 -16.77
C PHE A 302 0.83 -11.10 -16.17
N ILE A 303 1.43 -9.91 -16.28
CA ILE A 303 2.74 -9.65 -15.72
C ILE A 303 2.60 -9.53 -14.21
N ARG A 304 3.39 -10.32 -13.49
CA ARG A 304 3.37 -10.29 -12.05
C ARG A 304 3.97 -8.98 -11.55
N LYS A 305 3.19 -8.31 -10.69
CA LYS A 305 3.58 -7.11 -9.97
C LYS A 305 4.35 -7.51 -8.71
N THR A 306 5.57 -6.99 -8.54
CA THR A 306 6.49 -7.37 -7.45
C THR A 306 7.16 -6.16 -6.82
N ASN A 307 7.91 -6.36 -5.74
CA ASN A 307 8.79 -5.36 -5.13
C ASN A 307 10.18 -5.27 -5.77
N LYS A 308 10.51 -6.20 -6.67
CA LYS A 308 11.79 -6.21 -7.39
C LYS A 308 11.72 -5.22 -8.55
N ASP A 309 12.86 -4.63 -8.88
CA ASP A 309 12.94 -3.69 -10.01
C ASP A 309 12.47 -4.35 -11.31
N SER A 310 11.65 -3.61 -12.06
CA SER A 310 11.12 -4.06 -13.34
C SER A 310 12.27 -4.47 -14.26
N ASN A 311 12.15 -5.61 -14.91
CA ASN A 311 13.10 -6.00 -15.95
C ASN A 311 12.79 -5.39 -17.32
N PHE A 312 11.70 -4.63 -17.41
CA PHE A 312 11.27 -3.91 -18.61
C PHE A 312 10.76 -2.49 -18.30
N GLN A 313 10.57 -1.72 -19.37
CA GLN A 313 9.80 -0.48 -19.41
C GLN A 313 8.88 -0.47 -20.63
N VAL A 314 7.76 0.24 -20.52
CA VAL A 314 6.92 0.56 -21.67
C VAL A 314 7.36 1.92 -22.20
N VAL A 315 7.74 1.98 -23.48
CA VAL A 315 8.16 3.21 -24.16
C VAL A 315 7.16 3.52 -25.26
N MET A 316 6.77 4.78 -25.34
CA MET A 316 5.97 5.32 -26.43
C MET A 316 6.91 6.00 -27.44
N GLU A 317 6.91 5.53 -28.68
CA GLU A 317 7.69 6.11 -29.77
C GLU A 317 6.73 6.67 -30.83
N ALA A 318 6.90 7.95 -31.17
CA ALA A 318 6.18 8.60 -32.26
C ALA A 318 7.03 8.58 -33.54
N TYR A 319 6.52 7.95 -34.61
CA TYR A 319 7.16 7.94 -35.91
C TYR A 319 6.51 8.97 -36.83
N LYS A 320 7.27 9.97 -37.28
CA LYS A 320 6.87 10.74 -38.47
C LYS A 320 7.14 9.85 -39.69
N GLY A 321 6.11 9.50 -40.43
CA GLY A 321 6.30 8.84 -41.72
C GLY A 321 6.99 9.81 -42.67
N ASP A 322 8.18 9.45 -43.15
CA ASP A 322 8.73 10.03 -44.37
C ASP A 322 7.96 9.42 -45.55
N ASP A 323 7.26 10.26 -46.31
CA ASP A 323 6.80 9.93 -47.65
C ASP A 323 8.03 9.81 -48.56
N GLY A 324 8.52 8.58 -48.73
CA GLY A 324 9.67 8.32 -49.59
C GLY A 324 9.85 6.86 -49.97
N GLY A 325 9.31 6.46 -51.12
CA GLY A 325 9.85 5.37 -51.94
C GLY A 325 8.98 4.12 -52.08
N ASP A 326 8.17 4.10 -53.14
CA ASP A 326 7.70 2.96 -53.94
C ASP A 326 7.38 1.63 -53.22
N ARG A 327 6.08 1.35 -53.09
CA ARG A 327 5.49 0.04 -53.41
C ARG A 327 3.97 0.18 -53.55
N LYS A 328 3.48 -0.04 -54.77
CA LYS A 328 2.06 -0.21 -55.11
C LYS A 328 1.44 -1.32 -54.25
N ALA A 329 0.57 -0.95 -53.32
CA ALA A 329 -0.45 -1.82 -52.77
C ALA A 329 -1.74 -1.00 -52.76
N GLU A 330 -2.69 -1.42 -53.59
CA GLU A 330 -4.01 -0.81 -53.72
C GLU A 330 -4.72 -0.82 -52.35
N ILE A 331 -5.06 0.38 -51.85
CA ILE A 331 -5.94 0.59 -50.71
C ILE A 331 -7.25 1.16 -51.29
N PRO A 332 -8.44 0.68 -50.89
CA PRO A 332 -9.70 1.22 -51.37
C PRO A 332 -9.88 2.67 -50.90
N GLU A 333 -10.31 3.53 -51.81
CA GLU A 333 -10.57 4.95 -51.61
C GLU A 333 -11.54 5.21 -50.44
N TYR A 334 -11.10 6.02 -49.49
CA TYR A 334 -11.97 6.77 -48.59
C TYR A 334 -11.70 8.25 -48.87
N GLU A 335 -12.62 8.91 -49.58
CA GLU A 335 -12.57 10.35 -49.83
C GLU A 335 -12.78 11.13 -48.52
N GLY A 336 -11.86 12.06 -48.23
CA GLY A 336 -11.94 12.96 -47.08
C GLY A 336 -10.67 13.78 -46.91
N ILE A 337 -10.62 14.92 -47.59
CA ILE A 337 -9.52 15.89 -47.70
C ILE A 337 -9.03 16.38 -46.33
N GLY A 338 -7.71 16.28 -46.10
CA GLY A 338 -6.98 16.96 -45.02
C GLY A 338 -5.56 16.40 -44.88
N ASN A 339 -4.55 17.26 -45.00
CA ASN A 339 -3.12 16.94 -44.91
C ASN A 339 -2.77 16.13 -43.63
N ASN A 340 -2.73 14.80 -43.73
CA ASN A 340 -2.35 13.91 -42.64
C ASN A 340 -0.97 13.32 -42.92
N THR A 341 0.09 13.99 -42.43
CA THR A 341 1.27 13.23 -42.02
C THR A 341 0.84 12.36 -40.85
N HIS A 342 0.41 11.12 -41.12
CA HIS A 342 0.02 10.17 -40.08
C HIS A 342 1.27 9.79 -39.27
N ILE A 343 1.53 10.55 -38.20
CA ILE A 343 2.47 10.12 -37.17
C ILE A 343 1.87 8.87 -36.55
N LYS A 344 2.59 7.74 -36.60
CA LYS A 344 2.17 6.49 -35.94
C LYS A 344 2.86 6.41 -34.58
N GLN A 345 2.08 6.48 -33.51
CA GLN A 345 2.54 6.09 -32.18
C GLN A 345 2.56 4.57 -32.04
N THR A 346 3.70 4.06 -31.58
CA THR A 346 3.88 2.64 -31.25
C THR A 346 4.31 2.51 -29.80
N PHE A 347 3.72 1.54 -29.10
CA PHE A 347 4.10 1.22 -27.73
C PHE A 347 5.02 0.00 -27.78
N LYS A 348 6.18 0.09 -27.14
CA LYS A 348 7.18 -0.98 -27.11
C LYS A 348 7.50 -1.36 -25.68
N LEU A 349 7.61 -2.67 -25.47
CA LEU A 349 8.18 -3.24 -24.26
C LEU A 349 9.69 -3.37 -24.45
N ILE A 350 10.48 -2.58 -23.71
CA ILE A 350 11.95 -2.57 -23.82
C ILE A 350 12.55 -3.12 -22.54
N SER A 351 13.56 -3.99 -22.66
CA SER A 351 14.26 -4.55 -21.51
C SER A 351 15.12 -3.50 -20.80
N LYS A 352 15.08 -3.46 -19.46
CA LYS A 352 15.96 -2.62 -18.63
C LYS A 352 17.31 -3.29 -18.32
N LYS A 353 17.38 -4.61 -18.47
CA LYS A 353 18.55 -5.46 -18.22
C LYS A 353 18.56 -6.64 -19.19
N ASN A 354 19.63 -7.44 -19.17
CA ASN A 354 19.64 -8.72 -19.87
C ASN A 354 18.62 -9.66 -19.20
N ILE A 355 17.81 -10.34 -20.00
CA ILE A 355 16.77 -11.29 -19.57
C ILE A 355 17.07 -12.64 -20.20
N LEU A 356 17.29 -13.66 -19.37
CA LEU A 356 17.58 -15.02 -19.83
C LEU A 356 16.33 -15.70 -20.40
N LYS A 357 16.52 -16.73 -21.24
CA LYS A 357 15.41 -17.60 -21.67
C LYS A 357 14.83 -18.30 -20.44
N GLY A 358 13.51 -18.28 -20.30
CA GLY A 358 12.77 -18.83 -19.17
C GLY A 358 12.66 -17.86 -17.97
N GLU A 359 13.38 -16.73 -17.97
CA GLU A 359 13.26 -15.74 -16.91
C GLU A 359 11.88 -15.05 -16.96
N GLU A 360 11.29 -14.84 -15.79
CA GLU A 360 9.99 -14.20 -15.65
C GLU A 360 10.09 -12.69 -15.93
N ILE A 361 9.14 -12.16 -16.70
CA ILE A 361 8.93 -10.73 -16.88
C ILE A 361 8.16 -10.21 -15.67
N ILE A 362 8.75 -9.24 -14.98
CA ILE A 362 8.21 -8.70 -13.73
C ILE A 362 8.15 -7.18 -13.79
N TYR A 363 7.10 -6.63 -13.17
CA TYR A 363 6.90 -5.18 -13.05
C TYR A 363 6.99 -4.79 -11.58
N LYS A 364 7.82 -3.79 -11.27
CA LYS A 364 7.81 -3.10 -9.98
C LYS A 364 6.58 -2.23 -9.93
N ASP A 365 5.63 -2.57 -9.05
CA ASP A 365 4.44 -1.75 -8.85
C ASP A 365 4.54 -1.06 -7.50
N ASP A 366 5.10 0.16 -7.51
CA ASP A 366 5.27 1.00 -6.34
C ASP A 366 3.94 1.35 -5.65
N ARG A 367 2.82 1.36 -6.39
CA ARG A 367 1.46 1.59 -5.86
C ARG A 367 0.91 0.38 -5.11
N SER A 368 1.49 -0.82 -5.27
CA SER A 368 0.99 -2.08 -4.70
C SER A 368 1.96 -2.75 -3.74
N LEU A 369 2.82 -1.96 -3.10
CA LEU A 369 3.86 -2.47 -2.22
C LEU A 369 3.44 -2.60 -0.77
N THR A 370 2.27 -2.09 -0.35
CA THR A 370 1.84 -2.19 1.06
C THR A 370 0.77 -3.24 1.26
N ASP A 371 0.69 -3.77 2.49
CA ASP A 371 -0.36 -4.70 2.87
C ASP A 371 -1.76 -4.10 2.68
N SER A 372 -1.90 -2.80 2.95
CA SER A 372 -3.14 -2.03 2.72
C SER A 372 -3.52 -1.97 1.25
N GLU A 373 -2.60 -1.58 0.37
CA GLU A 373 -2.87 -1.43 -1.06
C GLU A 373 -3.16 -2.78 -1.72
N ILE A 374 -2.47 -3.85 -1.32
CA ILE A 374 -2.74 -5.20 -1.82
C ILE A 374 -4.14 -5.66 -1.42
N PHE A 375 -4.53 -5.43 -0.16
CA PHE A 375 -5.90 -5.74 0.27
C PHE A 375 -6.93 -4.95 -0.53
N ILE A 376 -6.74 -3.63 -0.64
CA ILE A 376 -7.68 -2.73 -1.32
C ILE A 376 -7.80 -3.07 -2.80
N SER A 377 -6.69 -3.28 -3.49
CA SER A 377 -6.67 -3.48 -4.95
C SER A 377 -6.99 -4.92 -5.36
N ARG A 378 -6.43 -5.91 -4.65
CA ARG A 378 -6.44 -7.32 -5.10
C ARG A 378 -7.24 -8.25 -4.23
N GLY A 379 -7.81 -7.80 -3.10
CA GLY A 379 -8.50 -8.67 -2.14
C GLY A 379 -7.68 -9.86 -1.65
N GLN A 380 -6.36 -9.83 -1.91
CA GLN A 380 -5.39 -10.84 -1.52
C GLN A 380 -4.70 -10.41 -0.24
N TRP A 381 -4.11 -11.38 0.44
CA TRP A 381 -3.59 -11.22 1.78
C TRP A 381 -2.09 -11.02 1.80
N LEU A 382 -1.68 -10.14 2.73
CA LEU A 382 -0.37 -9.93 3.33
C LEU A 382 0.87 -10.36 2.55
N LEU A 383 1.83 -9.46 2.49
CA LEU A 383 3.15 -9.77 2.00
C LEU A 383 3.91 -10.68 2.97
N ASN A 384 4.85 -11.47 2.43
CA ASN A 384 5.78 -12.26 3.25
C ASN A 384 6.64 -11.37 4.18
N SER A 385 6.85 -10.10 3.80
CA SER A 385 7.47 -9.07 4.63
C SER A 385 6.56 -7.86 4.58
N HIS A 386 6.12 -7.39 5.75
CA HIS A 386 5.12 -6.33 5.82
C HIS A 386 5.66 -4.99 5.38
N LYS A 387 4.79 -4.19 4.78
CA LYS A 387 5.12 -2.89 4.20
C LYS A 387 3.99 -1.90 4.43
N MET A 388 4.35 -0.68 4.79
CA MET A 388 3.40 0.38 5.13
C MET A 388 3.85 1.72 4.55
N ILE A 389 2.88 2.49 4.07
CA ILE A 389 3.03 3.93 3.87
C ILE A 389 2.43 4.61 5.10
N LEU A 390 3.28 5.29 5.85
CA LEU A 390 2.90 6.02 7.05
C LEU A 390 2.55 7.48 6.69
N PRO A 391 1.28 7.88 6.80
CA PRO A 391 0.92 9.29 6.77
C PRO A 391 1.40 10.00 8.03
N VAL A 392 2.20 11.06 7.86
CA VAL A 392 2.74 11.89 8.96
C VAL A 392 2.40 13.35 8.71
N VAL A 393 1.92 14.02 9.75
CA VAL A 393 1.80 15.48 9.81
C VAL A 393 2.69 15.97 10.93
N PHE A 394 3.60 16.90 10.64
CA PHE A 394 4.44 17.54 11.66
C PHE A 394 3.68 18.74 12.24
N PRO A 395 3.18 18.68 13.49
CA PRO A 395 2.38 19.76 14.05
C PRO A 395 3.23 21.00 14.32
N LYS A 396 2.65 22.18 14.09
CA LYS A 396 3.29 23.48 14.43
C LYS A 396 3.82 23.57 15.86
N SER A 397 3.22 22.86 16.80
CA SER A 397 3.64 22.85 18.20
C SER A 397 5.07 22.33 18.41
N ILE A 398 5.67 21.62 17.45
CA ILE A 398 7.06 21.13 17.54
C ILE A 398 8.04 22.30 17.69
N LEU A 399 7.79 23.42 17.01
CA LEU A 399 8.67 24.60 17.04
C LEU A 399 8.26 25.62 18.12
N VAL A 400 7.28 25.31 18.98
CA VAL A 400 6.85 26.20 20.06
C VAL A 400 7.55 25.78 21.36
N ASP A 401 8.42 26.65 21.88
CA ASP A 401 9.15 26.41 23.12
C ASP A 401 8.24 26.01 24.30
N SER A 402 8.53 24.85 24.88
CA SER A 402 7.99 24.43 26.19
C SER A 402 8.50 25.31 27.34
N HIS A 403 9.57 26.09 27.14
CA HIS A 403 10.11 27.02 28.14
C HIS A 403 9.18 28.21 28.47
N LYS A 404 8.13 28.47 27.68
CA LYS A 404 7.13 29.51 28.03
C LYS A 404 6.06 29.05 29.02
N LYS A 405 5.84 27.74 29.21
CA LYS A 405 4.81 27.25 30.13
C LYS A 405 5.24 27.20 31.60
N SER A 406 6.54 27.22 31.91
CA SER A 406 7.02 27.24 33.31
C SER A 406 7.11 28.66 33.90
N ILE A 407 7.22 29.69 33.06
CA ILE A 407 7.34 31.09 33.51
C ILE A 407 5.95 31.71 33.77
N ASP A 408 4.93 31.37 32.98
CA ASP A 408 3.57 31.94 33.14
C ASP A 408 2.84 31.48 34.42
N ASN A 409 3.24 30.37 35.03
CA ASN A 409 2.66 29.90 36.30
C ASN A 409 3.39 30.43 37.55
N SER A 410 4.61 30.94 37.42
CA SER A 410 5.41 31.44 38.55
C SER A 410 5.44 32.97 38.66
N GLN A 411 4.95 33.70 37.65
CA GLN A 411 4.88 35.18 37.64
C GLN A 411 3.45 35.73 37.61
N LYS A 412 2.47 35.03 38.18
CA LYS A 412 1.10 35.54 38.38
C LYS A 412 0.87 36.16 39.77
N LEU A 413 1.94 36.43 40.52
CA LEU A 413 1.90 37.32 41.67
C LEU A 413 2.92 38.45 41.49
N SER A 414 2.43 39.67 41.67
CA SER A 414 3.15 40.94 41.70
C SER A 414 3.85 41.38 40.41
N ILE A 415 3.18 42.23 39.63
CA ILE A 415 3.50 43.67 39.45
C ILE A 415 2.62 44.17 38.29
N ARG A 416 1.48 44.78 38.65
CA ARG A 416 0.90 45.85 37.86
C ARG A 416 1.84 47.05 38.01
N HIS A 417 2.03 47.79 36.92
CA HIS A 417 2.89 48.97 36.76
C HIS A 417 4.32 48.67 36.30
N LEU A 418 4.53 48.67 34.98
CA LEU A 418 5.22 49.75 34.27
C LEU A 418 5.27 49.38 32.78
N TYR A 419 4.55 50.15 31.96
CA TYR A 419 4.82 50.22 30.52
C TYR A 419 6.15 50.94 30.32
N SER A 420 7.10 50.32 29.63
CA SER A 420 7.90 51.03 28.62
C SER A 420 8.66 50.05 27.72
N ASN A 421 8.75 50.46 26.46
CA ASN A 421 9.65 50.02 25.39
C ASN A 421 9.27 48.77 24.59
N ASN A 422 8.51 49.07 23.53
CA ASN A 422 8.57 48.47 22.21
C ASN A 422 10.02 48.17 21.76
N THR A 423 10.27 46.93 21.35
CA THR A 423 11.02 46.50 20.14
C THR A 423 11.08 44.96 20.10
N PHE A 424 9.97 44.27 19.82
CA PHE A 424 9.98 42.80 19.70
C PHE A 424 8.99 42.22 18.66
N SER A 425 8.47 43.05 17.74
CA SER A 425 7.47 42.60 16.75
C SER A 425 8.00 42.39 15.32
N SER A 426 9.20 42.87 14.98
CA SER A 426 9.76 42.72 13.62
C SER A 426 10.51 41.40 13.39
N ASP A 427 11.22 40.87 14.39
CA ASP A 427 12.10 39.70 14.18
C ASP A 427 11.34 38.37 14.15
N LYS A 428 10.20 38.28 14.84
CA LYS A 428 9.37 37.06 14.84
C LYS A 428 8.73 36.78 13.49
N SER A 429 8.30 37.82 12.77
CA SER A 429 7.65 37.65 11.46
C SER A 429 8.68 37.24 10.39
N ILE A 430 9.87 37.84 10.42
CA ILE A 430 10.98 37.54 9.50
C ILE A 430 11.50 36.11 9.72
N ASN A 431 11.73 35.71 10.97
CA ASN A 431 12.23 34.36 11.29
C ASN A 431 11.19 33.26 11.00
N SER A 432 9.89 33.56 11.19
CA SER A 432 8.81 32.65 10.79
C SER A 432 8.71 32.46 9.27
N ASN A 433 8.94 33.51 8.49
CA ASN A 433 8.96 33.44 7.03
C ASN A 433 10.16 32.64 6.51
N LEU A 434 11.35 32.85 7.08
CA LEU A 434 12.55 32.10 6.71
C LEU A 434 12.44 30.61 7.05
N THR A 435 11.92 30.28 8.24
CA THR A 435 11.66 28.90 8.66
C THR A 435 10.76 28.18 7.66
N ASN A 436 9.67 28.82 7.24
CA ASN A 436 8.76 28.26 6.23
C ASN A 436 9.44 28.08 4.87
N ILE A 437 10.32 29.00 4.45
CA ILE A 437 11.10 28.88 3.21
C ILE A 437 12.03 27.66 3.27
N ILE A 438 12.74 27.46 4.37
CA ILE A 438 13.66 26.32 4.56
C ILE A 438 12.89 25.00 4.57
N LEU A 439 11.82 24.90 5.35
CA LEU A 439 11.01 23.69 5.41
C LEU A 439 10.38 23.34 4.06
N LYS A 440 9.96 24.36 3.29
CA LYS A 440 9.45 24.17 1.93
C LYS A 440 10.54 23.73 0.95
N LYS A 441 11.75 24.28 1.05
CA LYS A 441 12.91 23.89 0.22
C LYS A 441 13.25 22.41 0.37
N PHE A 442 13.10 21.87 1.58
CA PHE A 442 13.45 20.49 1.88
C PHE A 442 12.25 19.55 2.04
N ASP A 443 11.04 19.93 1.62
CA ASP A 443 9.82 19.12 1.73
C ASP A 443 9.56 18.58 3.16
N CYS A 444 9.69 19.43 4.18
CA CYS A 444 9.42 19.10 5.59
C CYS A 444 8.50 20.14 6.26
N SER A 445 7.65 20.83 5.48
CA SER A 445 6.68 21.83 5.92
C SER A 445 5.78 21.34 7.07
N LEU A 446 5.50 22.23 8.02
CA LEU A 446 4.57 21.94 9.11
C LEU A 446 3.12 21.86 8.61
N ASP A 447 2.27 21.13 9.35
CA ASP A 447 0.85 20.89 9.07
C ASP A 447 0.57 20.36 7.65
N THR A 448 1.58 19.84 6.97
CA THR A 448 1.47 19.22 5.65
C THR A 448 1.54 17.70 5.80
N LEU A 449 0.74 16.99 5.01
CA LEU A 449 0.69 15.52 5.02
C LEU A 449 1.83 14.94 4.17
N TYR A 450 2.70 14.16 4.81
CA TYR A 450 3.78 13.42 4.16
C TYR A 450 3.51 11.93 4.21
N TYR A 451 4.00 11.22 3.18
CA TYR A 451 3.87 9.78 3.06
C TYR A 451 5.26 9.15 3.11
N TYR A 452 5.55 8.42 4.18
CA TYR A 452 6.84 7.74 4.36
C TYR A 452 6.68 6.24 4.21
N TYR A 453 7.48 5.65 3.33
CA TYR A 453 7.48 4.21 3.11
C TYR A 453 8.40 3.50 4.12
N PHE A 454 7.89 2.42 4.72
CA PHE A 454 8.59 1.58 5.67
C PHE A 454 8.38 0.10 5.34
N GLU A 455 9.43 -0.69 5.56
CA GLU A 455 9.39 -2.15 5.48
C GLU A 455 9.63 -2.73 6.87
N GLU A 456 9.04 -3.87 7.17
CA GLU A 456 9.19 -4.55 8.46
C GLU A 456 10.65 -4.82 8.83
N ILE A 457 11.44 -5.30 7.85
CA ILE A 457 12.85 -5.66 8.02
C ILE A 457 13.73 -4.41 8.03
N ASN A 458 13.30 -3.33 7.38
CA ASN A 458 14.00 -2.05 7.34
C ASN A 458 13.10 -0.91 7.82
N ALA A 459 12.93 -0.82 9.13
CA ALA A 459 12.12 0.19 9.81
C ALA A 459 12.87 1.52 9.98
N THR A 460 13.60 1.96 8.94
CA THR A 460 14.27 3.26 8.88
C THR A 460 13.94 3.95 7.57
N ASN A 461 13.79 5.27 7.60
CA ASN A 461 13.52 6.06 6.40
C ASN A 461 14.36 7.34 6.44
N GLY A 462 15.30 7.48 5.50
CA GLY A 462 16.26 8.59 5.50
C GLY A 462 15.60 9.96 5.41
N LYS A 463 14.53 10.11 4.63
CA LYS A 463 13.79 11.38 4.51
C LYS A 463 13.03 11.72 5.80
N PHE A 464 12.42 10.71 6.43
CA PHE A 464 11.76 10.89 7.72
C PHE A 464 12.75 11.35 8.79
N THR A 465 13.88 10.64 8.93
CA THR A 465 14.96 11.01 9.87
C THR A 465 15.52 12.40 9.56
N PHE A 466 15.73 12.72 8.28
CA PHE A 466 16.16 14.05 7.86
C PHE A 466 15.18 15.14 8.32
N CYS A 467 13.87 14.98 8.11
CA CYS A 467 12.88 15.96 8.56
C CYS A 467 12.88 16.12 10.09
N LEU A 468 13.03 15.03 10.84
CA LEU A 468 13.14 15.10 12.30
C LEU A 468 14.37 15.92 12.74
N LYS A 469 15.54 15.65 12.13
CA LYS A 469 16.77 16.38 12.40
C LYS A 469 16.67 17.86 12.00
N LEU A 470 16.11 18.16 10.83
CA LEU A 470 15.90 19.54 10.37
C LEU A 470 14.98 20.32 11.32
N LEU A 471 13.86 19.73 11.74
CA LEU A 471 12.94 20.36 12.70
C LEU A 471 13.61 20.61 14.05
N SER A 472 14.38 19.64 14.54
CA SER A 472 15.15 19.79 15.77
C SER A 472 16.23 20.87 15.65
N TYR A 473 16.95 20.92 14.54
CA TYR A 473 17.96 21.93 14.28
C TYR A 473 17.37 23.34 14.28
N ILE A 474 16.25 23.54 13.58
CA ILE A 474 15.53 24.83 13.55
C ILE A 474 15.07 25.24 14.96
N LYS A 475 14.68 24.27 15.79
CA LYS A 475 14.25 24.54 17.17
C LYS A 475 15.41 25.03 18.05
N HIS A 476 16.62 24.52 17.85
CA HIS A 476 17.80 24.86 18.69
C HIS A 476 18.67 25.97 18.12
N SER A 477 18.70 26.18 16.81
CA SER A 477 19.58 27.15 16.17
C SER A 477 18.95 28.54 16.08
N SER A 478 19.63 29.54 16.63
CA SER A 478 19.27 30.96 16.47
C SER A 478 19.60 31.50 15.07
N GLU A 479 20.47 30.82 14.30
CA GLU A 479 20.99 31.27 13.01
C GLU A 479 20.53 30.36 11.86
N THR A 480 19.22 30.27 11.65
CA THR A 480 18.59 29.47 10.58
C THR A 480 19.02 29.90 9.16
N HIS A 481 19.59 31.10 9.00
CA HIS A 481 20.12 31.62 7.73
C HIS A 481 21.24 30.76 7.12
N THR A 482 22.05 30.10 7.95
CA THR A 482 23.17 29.25 7.49
C THR A 482 22.69 27.96 6.81
N ILE A 483 21.49 27.48 7.12
CA ILE A 483 20.91 26.24 6.56
C ILE A 483 20.65 26.37 5.05
N LEU A 484 20.40 27.59 4.55
CA LEU A 484 20.11 27.79 3.13
C LEU A 484 21.30 27.43 2.23
N SER A 485 22.54 27.51 2.76
CA SER A 485 23.79 27.18 2.06
C SER A 485 24.39 25.83 2.46
N VAL A 486 23.85 25.14 3.46
CA VAL A 486 24.33 23.82 3.92
C VAL A 486 23.86 22.71 2.97
N ASP A 487 24.79 21.81 2.64
CA ASP A 487 24.47 20.58 1.91
C ASP A 487 23.54 19.71 2.77
N PRO A 488 22.34 19.31 2.28
CA PRO A 488 21.41 18.45 3.03
C PRO A 488 22.03 17.14 3.54
N LEU A 489 23.10 16.64 2.91
CA LEU A 489 23.84 15.47 3.41
C LEU A 489 24.51 15.73 4.76
N GLN A 490 24.84 16.98 5.09
CA GLN A 490 25.42 17.34 6.39
C GLN A 490 24.38 17.25 7.52
N ILE A 491 23.10 17.49 7.24
CA ILE A 491 22.01 17.36 8.23
C ILE A 491 21.76 15.89 8.57
N LEU A 492 22.10 14.96 7.67
CA LEU A 492 22.02 13.52 7.96
C LEU A 492 23.14 13.04 8.89
N LYS A 493 24.32 13.68 8.85
CA LYS A 493 25.41 13.38 9.79
C LYS A 493 24.98 13.67 11.23
N PRO A 494 25.63 13.07 12.23
CA PRO A 494 25.31 13.41 13.61
C PRO A 494 25.58 14.90 13.85
N LEU A 495 24.54 15.61 14.27
CA LEU A 495 24.59 17.01 14.71
C LEU A 495 24.82 17.04 16.22
N GLU A 496 24.81 18.23 16.84
CA GLU A 496 24.90 18.37 18.29
C GLU A 496 23.96 17.44 19.05
N ARG A 497 24.43 16.90 20.17
CA ARG A 497 23.70 15.90 20.98
C ARG A 497 22.27 16.34 21.30
N ASN A 498 22.07 17.60 21.67
CA ASN A 498 20.74 18.13 22.00
C ASN A 498 19.79 18.09 20.79
N ILE A 499 20.31 18.32 19.58
CA ILE A 499 19.54 18.27 18.33
C ILE A 499 19.16 16.82 18.02
N GLU A 500 20.09 15.89 18.15
CA GLU A 500 19.83 14.46 17.94
C GLU A 500 18.81 13.90 18.96
N MET A 501 18.95 14.26 20.24
CA MET A 501 18.00 13.90 21.31
C MET A 501 16.59 14.39 21.00
N ASP A 502 16.45 15.67 20.63
CA ASP A 502 15.15 16.26 20.31
C ASP A 502 14.55 15.68 19.01
N ALA A 503 15.38 15.38 18.00
CA ALA A 503 14.92 14.74 16.77
C ALA A 503 14.32 13.35 17.06
N ALA A 504 15.02 12.54 17.87
CA ALA A 504 14.54 11.23 18.31
C ALA A 504 13.25 11.37 19.15
N SER A 505 13.20 12.34 20.07
CA SER A 505 12.02 12.62 20.90
C SER A 505 10.78 13.03 20.09
N ILE A 506 10.94 13.91 19.09
CA ILE A 506 9.88 14.28 18.14
C ILE A 506 9.38 13.03 17.40
N GLY A 507 10.30 12.22 16.88
CA GLY A 507 9.97 10.96 16.21
C GLY A 507 9.15 10.02 17.12
N ILE A 508 9.62 9.79 18.35
CA ILE A 508 8.92 8.96 19.35
C ILE A 508 7.50 9.47 19.56
N SER A 509 7.33 10.78 19.76
CA SER A 509 6.00 11.39 19.99
C SER A 509 5.04 11.15 18.82
N ILE A 510 5.50 11.32 17.57
CA ILE A 510 4.70 11.11 16.36
C ILE A 510 4.25 9.65 16.25
N ILE A 511 5.19 8.71 16.40
CA ILE A 511 4.90 7.28 16.26
C ILE A 511 4.04 6.77 17.42
N GLN A 512 4.29 7.24 18.65
CA GLN A 512 3.50 6.88 19.82
C GLN A 512 2.05 7.33 19.67
N ASN A 513 1.80 8.55 19.16
CA ASN A 513 0.46 9.04 18.88
C ASN A 513 -0.28 8.15 17.86
N LYS A 514 0.42 7.68 16.81
CA LYS A 514 -0.15 6.73 15.84
C LYS A 514 -0.50 5.38 16.48
N ILE A 515 0.38 4.84 17.32
CA ILE A 515 0.14 3.61 18.08
C ILE A 515 -1.06 3.78 19.03
N ASP A 516 -1.15 4.92 19.72
CA ASP A 516 -2.25 5.22 20.63
C ASP A 516 -3.58 5.36 19.91
N LYS A 517 -3.61 5.97 18.72
CA LYS A 517 -4.79 6.00 17.83
C LYS A 517 -5.26 4.59 17.45
N LEU A 518 -4.33 3.69 17.09
CA LEU A 518 -4.64 2.29 16.78
C LEU A 518 -5.10 1.50 18.01
N ARG A 519 -4.49 1.73 19.17
CA ARG A 519 -4.86 1.04 20.42
C ARG A 519 -6.24 1.47 20.90
N SER A 520 -6.49 2.78 20.98
CA SER A 520 -7.75 3.35 21.48
C SER A 520 -8.97 2.92 20.66
N SER A 521 -8.80 2.71 19.35
CA SER A 521 -9.89 2.26 18.47
C SER A 521 -10.15 0.76 18.52
N THR A 522 -9.25 -0.05 19.11
CA THR A 522 -9.45 -1.50 19.23
C THR A 522 -10.69 -1.83 20.07
N ALA A 523 -10.95 -1.08 21.15
CA ALA A 523 -12.16 -1.26 21.96
C ALA A 523 -13.44 -0.98 21.16
N ASN A 524 -13.44 0.06 20.31
CA ASN A 524 -14.58 0.39 19.46
C ASN A 524 -14.85 -0.71 18.42
N ILE A 525 -13.79 -1.27 17.82
CA ILE A 525 -13.90 -2.40 16.87
C ILE A 525 -14.48 -3.62 17.58
N ILE A 526 -13.97 -3.94 18.78
CA ILE A 526 -14.46 -5.03 19.64
C ILE A 526 -15.94 -4.88 19.95
N ASN A 527 -16.36 -3.68 20.37
CA ASN A 527 -17.76 -3.42 20.69
C ASN A 527 -18.67 -3.49 19.46
N TYR A 528 -18.18 -3.09 18.29
CA TYR A 528 -18.98 -3.04 17.07
C TYR A 528 -19.16 -4.40 16.40
N PHE A 529 -18.08 -5.19 16.27
CA PHE A 529 -18.10 -6.46 15.56
C PHE A 529 -18.26 -7.66 16.49
N GLY A 530 -17.80 -7.56 17.74
CA GLY A 530 -17.69 -8.68 18.68
C GLY A 530 -16.38 -9.47 18.52
N HIS A 531 -15.85 -10.00 19.63
CA HIS A 531 -14.51 -10.61 19.66
C HIS A 531 -14.23 -11.71 18.62
N LYS A 532 -15.20 -12.58 18.31
CA LYS A 532 -14.99 -13.73 17.43
C LYS A 532 -14.98 -13.38 15.93
N SER A 533 -15.73 -12.36 15.53
CA SER A 533 -15.84 -11.95 14.12
C SER A 533 -14.63 -11.11 13.67
N ILE A 534 -14.00 -10.38 14.59
CA ILE A 534 -12.87 -9.46 14.30
C ILE A 534 -11.68 -10.20 13.74
N ASN A 535 -11.36 -11.39 14.27
CA ASN A 535 -10.23 -12.18 13.80
C ASN A 535 -10.40 -12.67 12.35
N GLN A 536 -11.64 -12.62 11.83
CA GLN A 536 -11.98 -12.98 10.45
C GLN A 536 -11.98 -11.76 9.53
N LEU A 537 -11.90 -10.53 10.07
CA LEU A 537 -11.95 -9.30 9.29
C LEU A 537 -10.61 -9.01 8.61
N PRO A 538 -10.61 -8.79 7.28
CA PRO A 538 -9.37 -8.56 6.57
C PRO A 538 -8.53 -7.36 7.00
N ILE A 539 -9.24 -6.30 7.35
CA ILE A 539 -8.64 -5.05 7.79
C ILE A 539 -7.83 -5.22 9.07
N ILE A 540 -8.17 -6.22 9.91
CA ILE A 540 -7.44 -6.51 11.15
C ILE A 540 -6.06 -7.11 10.85
N LYS A 541 -5.90 -7.86 9.76
CA LYS A 541 -4.59 -8.36 9.33
C LYS A 541 -3.67 -7.24 8.84
N VAL A 542 -4.21 -6.27 8.10
CA VAL A 542 -3.45 -5.07 7.74
C VAL A 542 -3.06 -4.28 8.99
N ARG A 543 -3.98 -4.16 9.96
CA ARG A 543 -3.73 -3.50 11.24
C ARG A 543 -2.62 -4.18 12.06
N GLU A 544 -2.63 -5.51 12.13
CA GLU A 544 -1.58 -6.31 12.76
C GLU A 544 -0.22 -6.03 12.11
N ALA A 545 -0.15 -6.07 10.77
CA ALA A 545 1.05 -5.77 10.00
C ALA A 545 1.58 -4.35 10.25
N GLU A 546 0.71 -3.34 10.22
CA GLU A 546 1.10 -1.96 10.52
C GLU A 546 1.61 -1.79 11.96
N MET A 547 1.00 -2.47 12.93
CA MET A 547 1.45 -2.43 14.32
C MET A 547 2.85 -3.05 14.49
N ILE A 548 3.16 -4.13 13.77
CA ILE A 548 4.49 -4.75 13.76
C ILE A 548 5.53 -3.73 13.25
N ILE A 549 5.24 -3.07 12.12
CA ILE A 549 6.15 -2.06 11.55
C ILE A 549 6.32 -0.88 12.50
N LEU A 550 5.22 -0.32 13.05
CA LEU A 550 5.26 0.79 14.00
C LEU A 550 6.06 0.45 15.26
N ARG A 551 5.94 -0.79 15.77
CA ARG A 551 6.74 -1.29 16.89
C ARG A 551 8.24 -1.31 16.55
N ASN A 552 8.61 -1.70 15.34
CA ASN A 552 10.02 -1.67 14.92
C ASN A 552 10.54 -0.24 14.77
N ILE A 553 9.73 0.68 14.21
CA ILE A 553 10.09 2.10 14.09
C ILE A 553 10.30 2.71 15.48
N ILE A 554 9.35 2.55 16.41
CA ILE A 554 9.47 3.16 17.75
C ILE A 554 10.65 2.56 18.53
N LYS A 555 10.94 1.27 18.38
CA LYS A 555 12.13 0.64 18.97
C LYS A 555 13.42 1.28 18.43
N ASN A 556 13.51 1.50 17.11
CA ASN A 556 14.66 2.16 16.50
C ASN A 556 14.83 3.60 17.00
N LEU A 557 13.74 4.36 17.12
CA LEU A 557 13.76 5.72 17.65
C LEU A 557 14.15 5.78 19.13
N HIS A 558 13.68 4.85 19.96
CA HIS A 558 14.13 4.72 21.35
C HIS A 558 15.61 4.36 21.44
N ASN A 559 16.08 3.41 20.63
CA ASN A 559 17.50 3.07 20.58
C ASN A 559 18.36 4.28 20.18
N TRP A 560 17.93 5.04 19.16
CA TRP A 560 18.59 6.29 18.78
C TRP A 560 18.61 7.27 19.95
N TYR A 561 17.47 7.54 20.59
CA TYR A 561 17.38 8.39 21.78
C TYR A 561 18.33 7.95 22.90
N TYR A 562 18.36 6.65 23.22
CA TYR A 562 19.24 6.12 24.27
C TYR A 562 20.72 6.33 23.94
N ILE A 563 21.14 6.01 22.71
CA ILE A 563 22.52 6.20 22.23
C ILE A 563 22.94 7.66 22.35
N VAL A 564 22.08 8.60 21.96
CA VAL A 564 22.43 10.04 21.95
C VAL A 564 22.24 10.71 23.31
N SER A 565 21.45 10.13 24.21
CA SER A 565 21.24 10.68 25.56
C SER A 565 22.41 10.43 26.51
N ASP A 566 23.17 9.36 26.28
CA ASP A 566 24.36 9.02 27.05
C ASP A 566 25.61 9.63 26.39
N ILE A 567 26.41 10.37 27.17
CA ILE A 567 27.53 11.13 26.60
C ILE A 567 28.63 10.22 26.05
N ASP A 568 28.99 9.17 26.80
CA ASP A 568 30.07 8.25 26.45
C ASP A 568 29.69 7.41 25.20
N THR A 569 28.44 6.97 25.15
CA THR A 569 27.89 6.23 23.99
C THR A 569 27.78 7.12 22.76
N TYR A 570 27.34 8.36 22.92
CA TYR A 570 27.21 9.32 21.81
C TYR A 570 28.57 9.66 21.20
N GLU A 571 29.59 9.95 22.03
CA GLU A 571 30.94 10.23 21.54
C GLU A 571 31.55 9.02 20.83
N SER A 572 31.36 7.82 21.39
CA SER A 572 31.81 6.57 20.77
C SER A 572 31.12 6.29 19.42
N TYR A 573 29.81 6.55 19.34
CA TYR A 573 29.03 6.41 18.10
C TYR A 573 29.44 7.45 17.05
N TYR A 574 29.66 8.68 17.47
CA TYR A 574 30.14 9.77 16.61
C TYR A 574 31.50 9.44 16.02
N TYR A 575 32.43 8.94 16.85
CA TYR A 575 33.76 8.53 16.43
C TYR A 575 33.71 7.37 15.41
N TYR A 576 32.86 6.37 15.65
CA TYR A 576 32.65 5.25 14.71
C TYR A 576 32.13 5.72 13.34
N LEU A 577 31.25 6.72 13.30
CA LEU A 577 30.66 7.26 12.07
C LEU A 577 31.55 8.24 11.31
N LEU A 578 32.59 8.80 11.93
CA LEU A 578 33.55 9.67 11.24
C LEU A 578 34.68 8.88 10.56
N HIS A 579 34.94 7.65 11.02
CA HIS A 579 36.00 6.78 10.48
C HIS A 579 35.54 5.76 9.44
N ASN A 580 34.22 5.67 9.19
CA ASN A 580 33.62 4.91 8.10
C ASN A 580 32.81 5.84 7.21
#